data_AF-A0A357ZVQ8-F1
#
_entry.id   AF-A0A357ZVQ8-F1
#
_cell.length_a   1.000
_cell.length_b   1.000
_cell.length_c   1.000
_cell.angle_alpha   90.00
_cell.angle_beta   90.00
_cell.angle_gamma   90.00
#
_symmetry.space_group_name_H-M   'P 1'
#
loop_
_entity.id
_entity.type
_entity.pdbx_description
1 polymer ?
#
loop_
_entity_poly.entity_id
_entity_poly.type
_entity_poly.pdbx_seq_one_letter_code
_entity_poly.pdbx_strand_id
1 'polypeptide(L)'
;MSGWLQSWGQKVPSTDSMSGSGHDMTDMGGMMMDGMMTEADMKKLESSSGTAFDRLWMELMIQHHEGAVRMSEDELKDGKNPDVKALAQTIVTSQQAEISTMNSLLSKLPS
;
A
#
# COMPACT_ATOMS: atom_id res chain seq x y z
N MET A 1 7.14 -4.66 -10.95
CA MET A 1 6.30 -3.87 -11.88
C MET A 1 7.10 -2.99 -12.84
N SER A 2 8.22 -2.36 -12.45
CA SER A 2 9.04 -1.52 -13.34
C SER A 2 9.51 -2.22 -14.62
N GLY A 3 9.88 -3.50 -14.56
CA GLY A 3 10.24 -4.29 -15.75
C GLY A 3 9.12 -4.47 -16.78
N TRP A 4 7.85 -4.56 -16.32
CA TRP A 4 6.69 -4.60 -17.22
C TRP A 4 6.42 -3.25 -17.86
N LEU A 5 6.53 -2.16 -17.11
CA LEU A 5 6.40 -0.81 -17.67
C LEU A 5 7.44 -0.59 -18.78
N GLN A 6 8.69 -1.00 -18.56
CA GLN A 6 9.73 -0.92 -19.60
C GLN A 6 9.40 -1.79 -20.81
N SER A 7 8.94 -3.04 -20.62
CA SER A 7 8.60 -3.91 -21.75
C SER A 7 7.39 -3.43 -22.56
N TRP A 8 6.46 -2.71 -21.93
CA TRP A 8 5.34 -2.05 -22.59
C TRP A 8 5.69 -0.67 -23.17
N GLY A 9 6.96 -0.24 -23.09
CA GLY A 9 7.40 1.08 -23.55
C GLY A 9 6.88 2.25 -22.72
N GLN A 10 6.39 1.99 -21.50
CA GLN A 10 5.90 2.99 -20.57
C GLN A 10 7.03 3.61 -19.74
N LYS A 11 6.87 4.88 -19.38
CA LYS A 11 7.81 5.56 -18.48
C LYS A 11 7.70 4.96 -17.08
N VAL A 12 8.82 4.49 -16.54
CA VAL A 12 8.91 4.13 -15.11
C VAL A 12 9.00 5.43 -14.31
N PRO A 13 8.10 5.68 -13.34
CA PRO A 13 8.21 6.83 -12.45
C PRO A 13 9.53 6.81 -11.68
N SER A 14 10.21 7.95 -11.59
CA SER A 14 11.45 8.09 -10.83
C SER A 14 11.16 8.23 -9.34
N THR A 15 12.03 7.67 -8.49
CA THR A 15 11.96 7.77 -7.02
C THR A 15 12.12 9.20 -6.51
N ASP A 16 12.80 10.08 -7.27
CA ASP A 16 12.97 11.49 -6.92
C ASP A 16 11.67 12.30 -6.94
N SER A 17 10.63 11.82 -7.65
CA SER A 17 9.32 12.47 -7.72
C SER A 17 8.48 12.30 -6.46
N MET A 18 8.94 11.53 -5.47
CA MET A 18 8.24 11.34 -4.18
C MET A 18 8.89 12.08 -3.00
N SER A 19 10.11 12.63 -3.16
CA SER A 19 10.86 13.26 -2.06
C SER A 19 11.12 14.75 -2.25
N GLY A 20 10.62 15.37 -3.33
CA GLY A 20 11.12 16.66 -3.77
C GLY A 20 10.04 17.68 -4.13
N SER A 21 9.85 18.64 -3.23
CA SER A 21 9.19 19.94 -3.43
C SER A 21 7.67 19.90 -3.55
N GLY A 22 7.01 20.85 -2.87
CA GLY A 22 5.57 21.10 -2.87
C GLY A 22 4.99 21.53 -4.23
N HIS A 23 5.23 20.73 -5.27
CA HIS A 23 4.43 20.70 -6.47
C HIS A 23 3.20 19.85 -6.18
N ASP A 24 2.20 20.56 -5.68
CA ASP A 24 0.79 20.33 -5.92
C ASP A 24 0.44 19.01 -6.63
N MET A 25 0.26 17.95 -5.84
CA MET A 25 -0.36 16.70 -6.29
C MET A 25 -1.88 16.87 -6.52
N THR A 26 -2.40 18.11 -6.53
CA THR A 26 -3.82 18.37 -6.82
C THR A 26 -4.17 18.27 -8.30
N ASP A 27 -3.19 18.33 -9.22
CA ASP A 27 -3.46 18.32 -10.67
C ASP A 27 -3.46 16.90 -11.30
N MET A 28 -3.19 15.86 -10.50
CA MET A 28 -3.43 14.45 -10.87
C MET A 28 -4.67 13.92 -10.14
N GLY A 29 -5.73 14.73 -10.08
CA GLY A 29 -7.06 14.27 -9.67
C GLY A 29 -7.10 13.54 -8.32
N GLY A 30 -6.49 14.09 -7.27
CA GLY A 30 -6.90 13.98 -5.87
C GLY A 30 -7.21 12.60 -5.26
N MET A 31 -6.85 11.48 -5.90
CA MET A 31 -7.07 10.15 -5.34
C MET A 31 -5.81 9.81 -4.55
N MET A 32 -5.77 10.20 -3.27
CA MET A 32 -4.94 9.49 -2.31
C MET A 32 -5.17 7.99 -2.55
N MET A 33 -4.14 7.25 -2.93
CA MET A 33 -4.27 5.81 -3.11
C MET A 33 -4.74 5.25 -1.78
N ASP A 34 -5.96 4.72 -1.78
CA ASP A 34 -6.62 4.25 -0.58
C ASP A 34 -5.70 3.27 0.19
N GLY A 35 -5.53 3.49 1.49
CA GLY A 35 -4.60 2.74 2.34
C GLY A 35 -3.16 3.26 2.45
N MET A 36 -2.71 4.22 1.63
CA MET A 36 -1.35 4.78 1.79
C MET A 36 -1.21 5.59 3.08
N MET A 37 -0.10 5.37 3.81
CA MET A 37 0.22 6.14 5.01
C MET A 37 0.54 7.60 4.66
N THR A 38 0.05 8.51 5.50
CA THR A 38 0.38 9.94 5.36
C THR A 38 1.74 10.26 5.97
N GLU A 39 2.32 11.41 5.61
CA GLU A 39 3.53 11.94 6.28
C GLU A 39 3.33 12.07 7.81
N ALA A 40 2.11 12.43 8.23
CA ALA A 40 1.79 12.55 9.65
C ALA A 40 1.80 11.18 10.34
N ASP A 41 1.35 10.12 9.68
CA ASP A 41 1.39 8.76 10.22
C ASP A 41 2.81 8.23 10.31
N MET A 42 3.64 8.49 9.29
CA MET A 42 5.07 8.18 9.33
C MET A 42 5.78 8.89 10.48
N LYS A 43 5.50 10.18 10.69
CA LYS A 43 6.06 10.93 11.83
C LYS A 43 5.62 10.37 13.19
N LYS A 44 4.36 9.96 13.32
CA LYS A 44 3.89 9.28 14.55
C LYS A 44 4.62 7.97 14.76
N LEU A 45 4.79 7.18 13.70
CA LEU A 45 5.51 5.91 13.73
C LEU A 45 6.96 6.10 14.22
N GLU A 46 7.70 7.05 13.64
CA GLU A 46 9.07 7.40 14.04
C GLU A 46 9.17 7.84 15.51
N SER A 47 8.13 8.49 16.03
CA SER A 47 8.08 8.95 17.43
C SER A 47 7.63 7.88 18.42
N SER A 48 7.14 6.73 17.95
CA SER A 48 6.60 5.66 18.78
C SER A 48 7.66 4.58 19.09
N SER A 49 7.47 3.83 20.18
CA SER A 49 8.36 2.73 20.55
C SER A 49 7.64 1.65 21.34
N GLY A 50 8.24 0.46 21.41
CA GLY A 50 7.70 -0.70 22.12
C GLY A 50 6.30 -1.07 21.63
N THR A 51 5.42 -1.47 22.56
CA THR A 51 4.03 -1.87 22.24
C THR A 51 3.25 -0.81 21.48
N ALA A 52 3.50 0.48 21.74
CA ALA A 52 2.83 1.57 21.04
C ALA A 52 3.23 1.63 19.55
N PHE A 53 4.52 1.36 19.26
CA PHE A 53 5.00 1.23 17.87
C PHE A 53 4.38 0.01 17.21
N ASP A 54 4.42 -1.16 17.86
CA ASP A 54 3.90 -2.40 17.27
C ASP A 54 2.42 -2.27 16.91
N ARG A 55 1.63 -1.66 17.81
CA ARG A 55 0.21 -1.39 17.57
C ARG A 55 0.01 -0.45 16.38
N LEU A 56 0.66 0.72 16.40
CA LEU A 56 0.51 1.72 15.35
C LEU A 56 0.96 1.18 13.98
N TRP A 57 2.08 0.46 13.94
CA TRP A 57 2.59 -0.14 12.72
C TRP A 57 1.60 -1.16 12.14
N MET A 58 1.06 -2.06 12.98
CA MET A 58 0.10 -3.07 12.51
C MET A 58 -1.22 -2.44 12.05
N GLU A 59 -1.74 -1.44 12.77
CA GLU A 59 -2.97 -0.73 12.37
C GLU A 59 -2.80 -0.03 11.01
N LEU A 60 -1.67 0.65 10.79
CA LEU A 60 -1.37 1.29 9.51
C LEU A 60 -1.15 0.26 8.39
N MET A 61 -0.43 -0.82 8.64
CA MET A 61 -0.17 -1.86 7.64
C MET A 61 -1.44 -2.63 7.25
N ILE A 62 -2.36 -2.85 8.18
CA ILE A 62 -3.67 -3.41 7.86
C ILE A 62 -4.40 -2.51 6.87
N GLN A 63 -4.48 -1.20 7.14
CA GLN A 63 -5.15 -0.24 6.25
C GLN A 63 -4.49 -0.18 4.86
N HIS A 64 -3.16 -0.17 4.82
CA HIS A 64 -2.41 -0.22 3.58
C HIS A 64 -2.67 -1.48 2.76
N HIS A 65 -2.67 -2.65 3.42
CA HIS A 65 -2.96 -3.91 2.76
C HIS A 65 -4.40 -3.99 2.27
N GLU A 66 -5.36 -3.49 3.03
CA GLU A 66 -6.76 -3.42 2.62
C GLU A 66 -6.94 -2.56 1.36
N GLY A 67 -6.23 -1.44 1.27
CA GLY A 67 -6.17 -0.62 0.05
C GLY A 67 -5.61 -1.39 -1.15
N ALA A 68 -4.48 -2.08 -0.96
CA ALA A 68 -3.88 -2.91 -2.00
C ALA A 68 -4.78 -4.07 -2.46
N VAL A 69 -5.54 -4.68 -1.54
CA VAL A 69 -6.53 -5.71 -1.86
C VAL A 69 -7.64 -5.12 -2.73
N ARG A 70 -8.24 -3.98 -2.34
CA ARG A 70 -9.29 -3.32 -3.13
C ARG A 70 -8.82 -3.01 -4.55
N MET A 71 -7.64 -2.41 -4.71
CA MET A 71 -7.06 -2.10 -6.02
C MET A 71 -6.82 -3.37 -6.86
N SER A 72 -6.39 -4.46 -6.22
CA SER A 72 -6.14 -5.72 -6.91
C SER A 72 -7.45 -6.41 -7.32
N GLU A 73 -8.50 -6.32 -6.50
CA GLU A 73 -9.85 -6.79 -6.84
C GLU A 73 -10.42 -6.02 -8.04
N ASP A 74 -10.21 -4.71 -8.12
CA ASP A 74 -10.59 -3.90 -9.28
C ASP A 74 -9.86 -4.35 -10.55
N GLU A 75 -8.55 -4.61 -10.49
CA GLU A 75 -7.79 -5.16 -11.63
C GLU A 75 -8.26 -6.58 -12.02
N LEU A 76 -8.62 -7.42 -11.06
CA LEU A 76 -9.20 -8.74 -11.37
C LEU A 76 -10.54 -8.62 -12.09
N LYS A 77 -11.33 -7.62 -11.73
CA LYS A 77 -12.65 -7.37 -12.32
C LYS A 77 -12.55 -6.75 -13.71
N ASP A 78 -11.82 -5.64 -13.83
CA ASP A 78 -11.86 -4.75 -15.00
C ASP A 78 -10.58 -4.82 -15.87
N GLY A 79 -9.52 -5.41 -15.34
CA GLY A 79 -8.23 -5.56 -16.01
C GLY A 79 -8.27 -6.52 -17.20
N LYS A 80 -7.38 -6.25 -18.16
CA LYS A 80 -7.32 -6.96 -19.46
C LYS A 80 -6.06 -7.79 -19.67
N ASN A 81 -4.97 -7.46 -18.97
CA ASN A 81 -3.70 -8.18 -19.15
C ASN A 81 -3.66 -9.41 -18.24
N PRO A 82 -3.58 -10.64 -18.77
CA PRO A 82 -3.62 -11.85 -17.95
C PRO A 82 -2.47 -11.95 -16.93
N ASP A 83 -1.28 -11.44 -17.26
CA ASP A 83 -0.14 -11.45 -16.34
C ASP A 83 -0.37 -10.51 -15.15
N VAL A 84 -0.99 -9.36 -15.40
CA VAL A 84 -1.33 -8.38 -14.37
C VAL A 84 -2.44 -8.92 -13.47
N LYS A 85 -3.46 -9.56 -14.04
CA LYS A 85 -4.52 -10.24 -13.27
C LYS A 85 -3.95 -11.37 -12.41
N ALA A 86 -2.99 -12.15 -12.92
CA ALA A 86 -2.34 -13.20 -12.14
C ALA A 86 -1.55 -12.61 -10.94
N LEU A 87 -0.88 -11.47 -11.14
CA LEU A 87 -0.24 -10.74 -10.05
C LEU A 87 -1.28 -10.21 -9.05
N ALA A 88 -2.37 -9.61 -9.52
CA ALA A 88 -3.44 -9.10 -8.66
C ALA A 88 -4.04 -10.21 -7.78
N GLN A 89 -4.29 -11.41 -8.34
CA GLN A 89 -4.74 -12.56 -7.55
C GLN A 89 -3.75 -12.98 -6.47
N THR A 90 -2.45 -12.92 -6.78
CA THR A 90 -1.37 -13.21 -5.83
C THR A 90 -1.39 -12.20 -4.69
N ILE A 91 -1.51 -10.90 -5.00
CA ILE A 91 -1.58 -9.82 -4.02
C ILE A 91 -2.81 -9.99 -3.12
N VAL A 92 -4.01 -10.20 -3.67
CA VAL A 92 -5.21 -10.43 -2.86
C VAL A 92 -4.98 -11.56 -1.85
N THR A 93 -4.43 -12.68 -2.31
CA THR A 93 -4.21 -13.87 -1.47
C THR A 93 -3.18 -13.61 -0.36
N SER A 94 -2.03 -13.02 -0.70
CA SER A 94 -0.96 -12.78 0.28
C SER A 94 -1.36 -11.71 1.30
N GLN A 95 -1.89 -10.58 0.84
CA GLN A 95 -2.22 -9.44 1.70
C GLN A 95 -3.38 -9.77 2.64
N GLN A 96 -4.38 -10.56 2.23
CA GLN A 96 -5.43 -11.05 3.13
C GLN A 96 -4.88 -11.96 4.23
N ALA A 97 -3.93 -12.84 3.92
CA ALA A 97 -3.27 -13.70 4.90
C ALA A 97 -2.44 -12.88 5.91
N GLU A 98 -1.74 -11.84 5.43
CA GLU A 98 -0.99 -10.92 6.28
C GLU A 98 -1.90 -10.07 7.18
N ILE A 99 -3.03 -9.57 6.65
CA ILE A 99 -4.06 -8.87 7.47
C ILE A 99 -4.55 -9.76 8.60
N SER A 100 -4.87 -11.03 8.32
CA SER A 100 -5.31 -11.98 9.35
C SER A 100 -4.24 -12.20 10.42
N THR A 101 -2.98 -12.30 9.99
CA THR A 101 -1.84 -12.45 10.89
C THR A 101 -1.67 -11.22 11.78
N MET A 102 -1.70 -10.01 11.21
CA MET A 102 -1.57 -8.75 11.97
C MET A 102 -2.72 -8.57 12.96
N ASN A 103 -3.97 -8.87 12.57
CA ASN A 103 -5.10 -8.83 13.49
C ASN A 103 -4.93 -9.82 14.68
N SER A 104 -4.42 -11.02 14.40
CA SER A 104 -4.12 -12.00 15.45
C SER A 104 -3.05 -11.47 16.42
N LEU A 105 -2.01 -10.81 15.91
CA LEU A 105 -0.94 -10.23 16.72
C LEU A 105 -1.43 -9.03 17.54
N LEU A 106 -2.21 -8.12 16.93
CA LEU A 106 -2.84 -6.99 17.62
C LEU A 106 -3.68 -7.43 18.82
N SER A 107 -4.46 -8.50 18.68
CA SER A 107 -5.27 -9.04 19.77
C SER A 107 -4.47 -9.60 20.96
N LYS A 108 -3.17 -9.87 20.75
CA LYS A 108 -2.26 -10.42 21.77
C LYS A 108 -1.37 -9.34 22.40
N LEU A 109 -1.36 -8.12 21.84
CA LEU A 109 -0.60 -7.04 22.44
C LEU A 109 -1.20 -6.65 23.80
N PRO A 110 -0.37 -6.36 24.80
CA PRO A 110 -0.85 -5.81 26.05
C PRO A 110 -1.58 -4.48 25.81
N SER A 111 -2.56 -4.21 26.66
CA SER A 111 -3.28 -2.93 26.68
C SER A 111 -2.36 -1.77 27.05
#